data_AF-A0A847ELY2-F1
#
_entry.id   AF-A0A847ELY2-F1
#
_cell.length_a   1.000
_cell.length_b   1.000
_cell.length_c   1.000
_cell.angle_alpha   90.00
_cell.angle_beta   90.00
_cell.angle_gamma   90.00
#
_symmetry.space_group_name_H-M   'P 1'
#
loop_
_entity.id
_entity.type
_entity.pdbx_description
1 polymer ?
#
loop_
_entity_poly.entity_id
_entity_poly.type
_entity_poly.pdbx_seq_one_letter_code
_entity_poly.pdbx_strand_id
1 'polypeptide(L)'
;GQRIPGTGRTKFLQYNYRALLGIDGADVVLTRTGEDTYLVSIPAFEFIGYDDVSFKTALENNGILSWATPEIDTAAVITELLDDDAKREHVDANRDLLQDQAENFYRGIILGVSPDAEVTFRFGSTR
;
A
#
# COMPACT_ATOMS: atom_id res chain seq x y z
N GLY A 1 -35.44 1.41 39.17
CA GLY A 1 -34.09 0.81 39.16
C GLY A 1 -33.08 1.93 39.08
N GLN A 2 -32.14 1.96 40.02
CA GLN A 2 -31.14 3.03 40.20
C GLN A 2 -30.08 2.96 39.08
N ARG A 3 -29.81 4.08 38.39
CA ARG A 3 -28.64 4.18 37.50
C ARG A 3 -27.39 4.22 38.36
N ILE A 4 -26.57 3.16 38.31
CA ILE A 4 -25.23 3.15 38.90
C ILE A 4 -24.35 4.09 38.06
N PRO A 5 -23.84 5.20 38.61
CA PRO A 5 -22.86 6.04 37.93
C PRO A 5 -21.48 5.41 38.12
N GLY A 6 -20.80 5.05 37.02
CA GLY A 6 -19.41 4.59 37.09
C GLY A 6 -18.97 3.49 36.12
N THR A 7 -19.82 3.03 35.19
CA THR A 7 -19.39 2.01 34.19
C THR A 7 -19.36 2.62 32.78
N GLY A 8 -18.49 3.60 32.57
CA GLY A 8 -18.10 4.00 31.21
C GLY A 8 -17.20 2.92 30.63
N ARG A 9 -17.76 1.96 29.90
CA ARG A 9 -16.95 1.01 29.12
C ARG A 9 -16.39 1.76 27.92
N THR A 10 -15.12 2.14 27.97
CA THR A 10 -14.42 2.71 26.81
C THR A 10 -13.93 1.57 25.92
N LYS A 11 -14.26 1.63 24.63
CA LYS A 11 -13.77 0.70 23.60
C LYS A 11 -12.68 1.42 22.80
N PHE A 12 -11.52 0.79 22.63
CA PHE A 12 -10.44 1.27 21.75
C PHE A 12 -10.26 0.28 20.61
N LEU A 13 -10.26 0.74 19.36
CA LEU A 13 -10.00 -0.10 18.18
C LEU A 13 -8.54 0.07 17.74
N GLN A 14 -7.82 -1.05 17.62
CA GLN A 14 -6.50 -1.13 17.03
C GLN A 14 -6.60 -1.94 15.72
N TYR A 15 -5.92 -1.46 14.67
CA TYR A 15 -5.86 -2.15 13.38
C TYR A 15 -4.44 -2.17 12.83
N ASN A 16 -4.16 -3.15 11.98
CA ASN A 16 -2.92 -3.29 11.24
C ASN A 16 -3.22 -3.85 9.85
N TYR A 17 -2.47 -3.41 8.85
CA TYR A 17 -2.54 -3.91 7.48
C TYR A 17 -1.21 -3.66 6.77
N ARG A 18 -1.00 -4.38 5.66
CA ARG A 18 0.04 -4.09 4.67
C ARG A 18 -0.59 -3.52 3.42
N ALA A 19 -0.18 -2.32 3.03
CA ALA A 19 -0.54 -1.74 1.74
C ALA A 19 0.25 -2.44 0.63
N LEU A 20 -0.44 -2.86 -0.42
CA LEU A 20 0.15 -3.38 -1.65
C LEU A 20 0.16 -2.25 -2.67
N LEU A 21 1.35 -1.85 -3.11
CA LEU A 21 1.59 -0.78 -4.08
C LEU A 21 2.34 -1.35 -5.27
N GLY A 22 2.08 -0.82 -6.46
CA GLY A 22 2.80 -1.28 -7.66
C GLY A 22 2.26 -0.68 -8.94
N ILE A 23 2.30 -1.48 -10.01
CA ILE A 23 1.88 -1.11 -11.36
C ILE A 23 1.10 -2.25 -11.99
N ASP A 24 0.25 -1.95 -12.96
CA ASP A 24 -0.18 -2.96 -13.93
C ASP A 24 0.98 -3.29 -14.88
N GLY A 25 1.56 -4.48 -14.71
CA GLY A 25 2.67 -4.95 -15.54
C GLY A 25 2.29 -5.12 -17.02
N ALA A 26 1.01 -5.25 -17.36
CA ALA A 26 0.55 -5.34 -18.74
C ALA A 26 0.73 -4.02 -19.51
N ASP A 27 0.79 -2.90 -18.79
CA ASP A 27 0.94 -1.55 -19.36
C ASP A 27 2.42 -1.11 -19.48
N VAL A 28 3.36 -1.97 -19.12
CA VAL A 28 4.78 -1.69 -19.30
C VAL A 28 5.18 -1.87 -20.76
N VAL A 29 5.74 -0.80 -21.34
CA VAL A 29 6.14 -0.77 -22.75
C VAL A 29 7.65 -0.72 -22.87
N LEU A 30 8.23 -1.72 -23.53
CA LEU A 30 9.64 -1.74 -23.93
C LEU A 30 9.78 -1.23 -25.36
N THR A 31 10.53 -0.14 -25.54
CA THR A 31 10.82 0.45 -26.86
C THR A 31 12.31 0.41 -27.13
N ARG A 32 12.73 -0.13 -28.27
CA ARG A 32 14.12 -0.02 -28.75
C ARG A 32 14.32 1.37 -29.35
N THR A 33 15.32 2.10 -28.85
CA THR A 33 15.61 3.49 -29.28
C THR A 33 16.92 3.61 -30.07
N GLY A 34 17.73 2.55 -30.09
CA GLY A 34 19.00 2.49 -30.81
C GLY A 34 19.55 1.07 -30.92
N GLU A 35 20.81 0.94 -31.32
CA GLU A 35 21.56 -0.30 -31.18
C GLU A 35 21.83 -0.54 -29.69
N ASP A 36 21.33 -1.66 -29.15
CA ASP A 36 21.39 -2.02 -27.73
C ASP A 36 20.91 -0.94 -26.73
N THR A 37 20.10 0.02 -27.18
CA THR A 37 19.46 1.04 -26.34
C THR A 37 17.97 0.79 -26.22
N TYR A 38 17.48 0.78 -24.97
CA TYR A 38 16.07 0.52 -24.65
C TYR A 38 15.51 1.60 -23.73
N LEU A 39 14.25 1.98 -23.99
CA LEU A 39 13.42 2.77 -23.11
C LEU A 39 12.31 1.88 -22.53
N VAL A 40 12.26 1.78 -21.20
CA VAL A 40 11.18 1.14 -20.47
C VAL A 40 10.22 2.22 -19.99
N SER A 41 8.99 2.20 -20.50
CA SER A 41 7.91 3.07 -20.03
C SER A 41 7.10 2.35 -18.98
N ILE A 42 7.20 2.82 -17.74
CA ILE A 42 6.48 2.31 -16.58
C ILE A 42 5.20 3.14 -16.41
N PRO A 43 4.01 2.53 -16.26
CA PRO A 43 2.78 3.26 -16.00
C PRO A 43 2.82 3.99 -14.64
N ALA A 44 1.75 4.71 -14.30
CA ALA A 44 1.66 5.33 -12.98
C ALA A 44 1.61 4.24 -11.89
N PHE A 45 2.26 4.51 -10.75
CA PHE A 45 2.10 3.65 -9.59
C PHE A 45 0.70 3.81 -9.00
N GLU A 46 0.16 2.72 -8.48
CA GLU A 46 -1.15 2.67 -7.89
C GLU A 46 -1.20 1.83 -6.62
N PHE A 47 -2.25 2.06 -5.86
CA PHE A 47 -2.63 1.21 -4.74
C PHE A 47 -3.34 -0.03 -5.30
N ILE A 48 -2.76 -1.22 -5.07
CA ILE A 48 -3.28 -2.49 -5.58
C ILE A 48 -4.27 -3.11 -4.59
N GLY A 49 -4.01 -3.00 -3.29
CA GLY A 49 -4.83 -3.67 -2.29
C GLY A 49 -4.27 -3.67 -0.88
N TYR A 50 -5.02 -4.33 0.00
CA TYR A 50 -4.63 -4.57 1.38
C TYR A 50 -4.31 -6.05 1.57
N ASP A 51 -3.31 -6.32 2.41
CA ASP A 51 -3.00 -7.66 2.87
C ASP A 51 -2.84 -7.69 4.41
N ASP A 52 -3.02 -8.86 5.00
CA ASP A 52 -2.92 -9.11 6.45
C ASP A 52 -3.69 -8.09 7.32
N VAL A 53 -4.92 -7.78 6.91
CA VAL A 53 -5.77 -6.84 7.64
C VAL A 53 -6.25 -7.50 8.93
N SER A 54 -5.93 -6.90 10.07
CA SER A 54 -6.35 -7.38 11.40
C SER A 54 -6.91 -6.26 12.26
N PHE A 55 -7.93 -6.60 13.04
CA PHE A 55 -8.62 -5.68 13.95
C PHE A 55 -8.68 -6.28 15.35
N LYS A 56 -8.38 -5.45 16.37
CA LYS A 56 -8.47 -5.81 17.78
C LYS A 56 -9.17 -4.71 18.55
N THR A 57 -10.11 -5.06 19.42
CA THR A 57 -10.74 -4.09 20.34
C THR A 57 -10.21 -4.30 21.74
N ALA A 58 -9.74 -3.23 22.37
CA ALA A 58 -9.48 -3.18 23.80
C ALA A 58 -10.76 -2.75 24.52
N LEU A 59 -11.20 -3.57 25.47
CA LEU A 59 -12.25 -3.22 26.42
C LEU A 59 -11.59 -2.80 27.73
N GLU A 60 -11.82 -1.57 28.16
CA GLU A 60 -11.44 -1.11 29.48
C GLU A 60 -12.56 -1.42 30.49
N ASN A 61 -12.23 -2.13 31.56
CA ASN A 61 -13.10 -2.34 32.71
C ASN A 61 -12.31 -2.11 34.00
N ASN A 62 -12.67 -1.07 34.75
CA ASN A 62 -12.00 -0.70 36.00
C ASN A 62 -10.47 -0.55 35.87
N GLY A 63 -9.98 0.02 34.77
CA GLY A 63 -8.55 0.24 34.50
C GLY A 63 -7.78 -0.98 33.96
N ILE A 64 -8.43 -2.13 33.74
CA ILE A 64 -7.82 -3.30 33.10
C ILE A 64 -8.26 -3.36 31.63
N LEU A 65 -7.29 -3.47 30.73
CA LEU A 65 -7.52 -3.66 29.29
C LEU A 65 -7.60 -5.15 28.93
N SER A 66 -8.63 -5.53 28.19
CA SER A 66 -8.80 -6.89 27.64
C SER A 66 -8.98 -6.83 26.12
N TRP A 67 -8.28 -7.71 25.39
CA TRP A 67 -8.32 -7.76 23.92
C TRP A 67 -9.38 -8.76 23.45
N ALA A 68 -10.32 -8.31 22.63
CA ALA A 68 -11.37 -9.15 22.04
C ALA A 68 -11.61 -8.79 20.57
N THR A 69 -12.27 -9.69 19.84
CA THR A 69 -12.71 -9.43 18.46
C THR A 69 -13.77 -8.32 18.43
N PRO A 70 -13.70 -7.34 17.51
CA PRO A 70 -14.62 -6.20 17.50
C PRO A 70 -16.07 -6.60 17.20
N GLU A 71 -17.03 -5.92 17.82
CA GLU A 71 -18.46 -6.11 17.52
C GLU A 71 -18.99 -5.14 16.45
N ILE A 72 -18.57 -3.85 16.39
CA ILE A 72 -19.22 -2.84 15.51
C ILE A 72 -18.28 -1.71 14.96
N ASP A 73 -17.22 -1.26 15.66
CA ASP A 73 -16.42 -0.08 15.26
C ASP A 73 -15.56 -0.22 13.98
N THR A 74 -15.58 -1.39 13.33
CA THR A 74 -14.79 -1.68 12.12
C THR A 74 -15.21 -0.84 10.90
N ALA A 75 -16.46 -0.35 10.86
CA ALA A 75 -16.98 0.41 9.73
C ALA A 75 -16.24 1.73 9.47
N ALA A 76 -15.84 2.46 10.52
CA ALA A 76 -15.12 3.72 10.39
C ALA A 76 -13.71 3.51 9.80
N VAL A 77 -13.01 2.47 10.27
CA VAL A 77 -11.69 2.10 9.75
C VAL A 77 -11.78 1.62 8.30
N ILE A 78 -12.83 0.88 7.95
CA ILE A 78 -13.06 0.48 6.55
C ILE A 78 -13.23 1.72 5.66
N THR A 79 -13.95 2.74 6.10
CA THR A 79 -14.08 4.00 5.35
C THR A 79 -12.73 4.68 5.16
N GLU A 80 -11.89 4.74 6.19
CA GLU A 80 -10.53 5.28 6.10
C GLU A 80 -9.64 4.47 5.13
N LEU A 81 -9.70 3.14 5.18
CA LEU A 81 -9.00 2.27 4.22
C LEU A 81 -9.56 2.38 2.80
N LEU A 82 -10.78 2.89 2.62
CA LEU A 82 -11.35 3.12 1.30
C LEU A 82 -11.08 4.53 0.78
N ASP A 83 -10.48 5.40 1.59
CA ASP A 83 -10.20 6.79 1.22
C ASP A 83 -9.14 6.86 0.12
N ASP A 84 -9.50 7.50 -0.99
CA ASP A 84 -8.64 7.57 -2.18
C ASP A 84 -7.47 8.54 -2.01
N ASP A 85 -7.60 9.55 -1.13
CA ASP A 85 -6.49 10.46 -0.84
C ASP A 85 -5.44 9.77 0.03
N ALA A 86 -5.87 8.99 1.03
CA ALA A 86 -4.98 8.15 1.83
C ALA A 86 -4.24 7.11 0.97
N LYS A 87 -4.93 6.45 0.03
CA LYS A 87 -4.28 5.53 -0.93
C LYS A 87 -3.23 6.23 -1.78
N ARG A 88 -3.53 7.44 -2.27
CA ARG A 88 -2.58 8.25 -3.05
C ARG A 88 -1.37 8.66 -2.22
N GLU A 89 -1.57 9.06 -0.97
CA GLU A 89 -0.49 9.40 -0.05
C GLU A 89 0.45 8.20 0.16
N HIS A 90 -0.08 6.99 0.31
CA HIS A 90 0.75 5.79 0.40
C HIS A 90 1.61 5.57 -0.85
N VAL A 91 1.05 5.77 -2.05
CA VAL A 91 1.82 5.66 -3.30
C VAL A 91 2.92 6.72 -3.35
N ASP A 92 2.57 7.99 -3.08
CA ASP A 92 3.50 9.11 -3.19
C ASP A 92 4.63 9.03 -2.16
N ALA A 93 4.32 8.63 -0.92
CA ALA A 93 5.30 8.45 0.16
C ALA A 93 6.31 7.32 -0.14
N ASN A 94 5.97 6.37 -1.01
CA ASN A 94 6.83 5.24 -1.37
C ASN A 94 7.36 5.32 -2.81
N ARG A 95 7.16 6.46 -3.49
CA ARG A 95 7.43 6.58 -4.94
C ARG A 95 8.88 6.27 -5.32
N ASP A 96 9.84 6.78 -4.57
CA ASP A 96 11.27 6.56 -4.87
C ASP A 96 11.64 5.08 -4.75
N LEU A 97 11.17 4.42 -3.68
CA LEU A 97 11.38 2.99 -3.47
C LEU A 97 10.71 2.14 -4.57
N LEU A 98 9.52 2.53 -5.00
CA LEU A 98 8.79 1.86 -6.09
C LEU A 98 9.53 2.00 -7.43
N GLN A 99 10.11 3.16 -7.70
CA GLN A 99 10.95 3.38 -8.89
C GLN A 99 12.20 2.51 -8.87
N ASP A 100 12.95 2.52 -7.77
CA ASP A 100 14.15 1.70 -7.61
C ASP A 100 13.86 0.21 -7.83
N GLN A 101 12.74 -0.29 -7.29
CA GLN A 101 12.32 -1.68 -7.49
C GLN A 101 12.00 -1.99 -8.96
N ALA A 102 11.23 -1.12 -9.61
CA ALA A 102 10.88 -1.28 -11.02
C ALA A 102 12.13 -1.24 -11.92
N GLU A 103 13.04 -0.30 -11.69
CA GLU A 103 14.30 -0.22 -12.44
C GLU A 103 15.10 -1.50 -12.29
N ASN A 104 15.34 -1.95 -11.06
CA ASN A 104 16.14 -3.14 -10.80
C ASN A 104 15.53 -4.38 -11.46
N PHE A 105 14.22 -4.55 -11.37
CA PHE A 105 13.51 -5.68 -11.95
C PHE A 105 13.64 -5.73 -13.48
N TYR A 106 13.23 -4.66 -14.18
CA TYR A 106 13.22 -4.65 -15.64
C TYR A 106 14.63 -4.56 -16.23
N ARG A 107 15.54 -3.81 -15.59
CA ARG A 107 16.95 -3.77 -15.99
C ARG A 107 17.58 -5.17 -15.88
N GLY A 108 17.30 -5.90 -14.80
CA GLY A 108 17.78 -7.27 -14.63
C GLY A 108 17.33 -8.21 -15.75
N ILE A 109 16.06 -8.10 -16.19
CA ILE A 109 15.53 -8.89 -17.32
C ILE A 109 16.28 -8.56 -18.62
N ILE A 110 16.44 -7.26 -18.92
CA ILE A 110 17.05 -6.82 -20.18
C ILE A 110 18.53 -7.19 -20.23
N LEU A 111 19.28 -6.90 -19.17
CA LEU A 111 20.72 -7.21 -19.09
C LEU A 111 20.99 -8.72 -19.03
N GLY A 112 20.02 -9.53 -18.57
CA GLY A 112 20.10 -10.97 -18.65
C GLY A 112 20.13 -11.51 -20.08
N VAL A 113 19.60 -10.76 -21.05
CA VAL A 113 19.60 -11.12 -22.49
C VAL A 113 20.66 -10.35 -23.26
N SER A 114 20.84 -9.06 -22.95
CA SER A 114 21.78 -8.16 -23.61
C SER A 114 22.64 -7.45 -22.56
N PRO A 115 23.77 -8.05 -22.13
CA PRO A 115 24.56 -7.57 -21.00
C PRO A 115 25.11 -6.15 -21.13
N ASP A 116 25.39 -5.73 -22.36
CA ASP A 116 25.97 -4.41 -22.67
C ASP A 116 24.89 -3.36 -23.04
N ALA A 117 23.61 -3.68 -22.89
CA ALA A 117 22.53 -2.77 -23.25
C ALA A 117 22.45 -1.54 -22.35
N GLU A 118 22.20 -0.39 -22.96
CA GLU A 118 21.83 0.84 -22.26
C GLU A 118 20.32 0.86 -22.03
N VAL A 119 19.90 0.94 -20.76
CA VAL A 119 18.49 0.92 -20.37
C VAL A 119 18.13 2.21 -19.63
N THR A 120 17.14 2.91 -20.18
CA THR A 120 16.55 4.13 -19.63
C THR A 120 15.11 3.90 -19.22
N PHE A 121 14.65 4.64 -18.21
CA PHE A 121 13.31 4.49 -17.63
C PHE A 121 12.52 5.79 -17.74
N ARG A 122 11.23 5.67 -18.02
CA ARG A 122 10.26 6.77 -17.93
C ARG A 122 9.09 6.31 -17.08
N PHE A 123 8.80 7.07 -16.02
CA PHE A 123 7.70 6.80 -15.11
C PHE A 123 6.48 7.66 -15.44
N GLY A 124 5.30 7.05 -15.40
CA GLY A 124 4.03 7.75 -15.40
C GLY A 124 3.88 8.66 -14.18
N SER A 125 3.13 9.74 -14.33
CA SER A 125 2.73 10.58 -13.20
C SER A 125 1.49 9.98 -12.53
N THR A 126 1.47 9.93 -11.20
CA THR A 126 0.28 9.64 -10.40
C THR A 126 -0.84 10.61 -10.80
N ARG A 127 -2.07 10.12 -10.97
CA ARG A 127 -3.26 10.96 -11.20
C ARG A 127 -4.01 11.23 -9.90
#